data_AF-A0A7W4IY08-F1
#
_entry.id   AF-A0A7W4IY08-F1
#
_cell.length_a   1.000
_cell.length_b   1.000
_cell.length_c   1.000
_cell.angle_alpha   90.00
_cell.angle_beta   90.00
_cell.angle_gamma   90.00
#
_symmetry.space_group_name_H-M   'P 1'
#
loop_
_entity.id
_entity.type
_entity.pdbx_description
1 polymer ?
#
loop_
_entity_poly.entity_id
_entity_poly.type
_entity_poly.pdbx_seq_one_letter_code
_entity_poly.pdbx_strand_id
1 'polypeptide(L)'
;MTTDIHPDAEEIAEVGEGFLGKTFPPDRFHHREHLIMMAYLLVKYPAHDWRAELPDLIRSYNVAAGGINDETRGYHHTITMAFVTIVETIVARAEHGDLVAACRAVLASPAARQDALLQFWSHELLFSREARRNWVAPDQRAFNVSGVGDDLTTAEREACVRRR
;
A
#
# COMPACT_ATOMS: atom_id res chain seq x y z
N MET A 1 17.74 17.54 0.00
CA MET A 1 16.29 17.79 0.11
C MET A 1 15.72 16.67 0.97
N THR A 2 15.41 16.97 2.22
CA THR A 2 14.63 16.08 3.07
C THR A 2 13.22 16.06 2.52
N THR A 3 12.83 14.97 1.86
CA THR A 3 11.45 14.72 1.44
C THR A 3 10.58 14.91 2.68
N ASP A 4 9.61 15.81 2.61
CA ASP A 4 8.64 15.98 3.68
C ASP A 4 7.97 14.61 3.91
N ILE A 5 7.97 14.16 5.17
CA ILE A 5 7.41 12.87 5.57
C ILE A 5 5.88 12.91 5.42
N HIS A 6 5.28 14.11 5.36
CA HIS A 6 3.84 14.29 5.28
C HIS A 6 3.41 14.81 3.91
N PRO A 7 2.69 14.00 3.10
CA PRO A 7 2.19 14.48 1.83
C PRO A 7 1.12 15.56 2.05
N ASP A 8 1.09 16.53 1.14
CA ASP A 8 0.02 17.51 1.03
C ASP A 8 -0.99 17.11 -0.06
N ALA A 9 -2.05 17.91 -0.23
CA ALA A 9 -3.11 17.59 -1.17
C ALA A 9 -2.66 17.63 -2.64
N GLU A 10 -1.69 18.48 -2.98
CA GLU A 10 -1.19 18.62 -4.35
C GLU A 10 -0.35 17.40 -4.74
N GLU A 11 0.56 16.97 -3.86
CA GLU A 11 1.35 15.75 -4.07
C GLU A 11 0.44 14.51 -4.17
N ILE A 12 -0.57 14.40 -3.30
CA ILE A 12 -1.50 13.28 -3.33
C ILE A 12 -2.29 13.24 -4.64
N ALA A 13 -2.74 14.41 -5.13
CA ALA A 13 -3.42 14.51 -6.41
C ALA A 13 -2.47 14.16 -7.57
N GLU A 14 -1.24 14.67 -7.56
CA GLU A 14 -0.21 14.36 -8.58
C GLU A 14 0.01 12.84 -8.68
N VAL A 15 0.19 12.16 -7.56
CA VAL A 15 0.40 10.71 -7.54
C VAL A 15 -0.83 9.95 -8.00
N GLY A 16 -2.01 10.25 -7.44
CA GLY A 16 -3.25 9.53 -7.73
C GLY A 16 -3.75 9.72 -9.16
N GLU A 17 -3.87 10.98 -9.59
CA GLU A 17 -4.32 11.34 -10.94
C GLU A 17 -3.26 11.00 -11.97
N GLY A 18 -1.98 11.20 -11.66
CA GLY A 18 -0.88 10.83 -12.53
C GLY A 18 -0.77 9.32 -12.75
N PHE A 19 -1.04 8.50 -11.73
CA PHE A 19 -1.13 7.05 -11.89
C PHE A 19 -2.29 6.66 -12.81
N LEU A 20 -3.49 7.18 -12.55
CA LEU A 20 -4.69 6.92 -13.37
C LEU A 20 -4.50 7.36 -14.83
N GLY A 21 -3.88 8.52 -15.03
CA GLY A 21 -3.55 9.09 -16.34
C GLY A 21 -2.31 8.47 -17.00
N LYS A 22 -1.56 7.61 -16.29
CA LYS A 22 -0.29 7.02 -16.73
C LYS A 22 0.79 8.06 -17.07
N THR A 23 0.78 9.16 -16.35
CA THR A 23 1.70 10.30 -16.52
C THR A 23 2.64 10.48 -15.32
N PHE A 24 2.40 9.81 -14.19
CA PHE A 24 3.31 9.89 -13.05
C PHE A 24 4.69 9.29 -13.38
N PRO A 25 5.82 9.97 -13.09
CA PRO A 25 7.14 9.49 -13.51
C PRO A 25 7.55 8.17 -12.85
N PRO A 26 7.99 7.14 -13.62
CA PRO A 26 8.31 5.83 -13.08
C PRO A 26 9.54 5.83 -12.14
N ASP A 27 10.47 6.77 -12.32
CA ASP A 27 11.63 6.97 -11.46
C ASP A 27 11.28 7.58 -10.10
N ARG A 28 10.07 8.11 -9.94
CA ARG A 28 9.50 8.59 -8.67
C ARG A 28 8.51 7.61 -8.06
N PHE A 29 8.10 6.56 -8.77
CA PHE A 29 7.05 5.65 -8.31
C PHE A 29 7.64 4.54 -7.45
N HIS A 30 7.94 4.87 -6.20
CA HIS A 30 8.49 3.95 -5.21
C HIS A 30 7.44 3.56 -4.18
N HIS A 31 7.86 2.79 -3.17
CA HIS A 31 6.99 2.25 -2.13
C HIS A 31 6.06 3.30 -1.50
N ARG A 32 6.58 4.49 -1.17
CA ARG A 32 5.78 5.60 -0.61
C ARG A 32 4.66 6.02 -1.56
N GLU A 33 4.96 6.19 -2.83
CA GLU A 33 4.00 6.63 -3.84
C GLU A 33 2.99 5.53 -4.19
N HIS A 34 3.39 4.26 -4.08
CA HIS A 34 2.44 3.14 -4.17
C HIS A 34 1.38 3.21 -3.06
N LEU A 35 1.79 3.53 -1.83
CA LEU A 35 0.86 3.70 -0.71
C LEU A 35 -0.06 4.90 -0.87
N ILE A 36 0.48 6.04 -1.32
CA ILE A 36 -0.32 7.24 -1.61
C ILE A 36 -1.34 6.94 -2.72
N MET A 37 -0.91 6.29 -3.80
CA MET A 37 -1.80 5.88 -4.90
C MET A 37 -2.93 4.97 -4.40
N MET A 38 -2.63 3.93 -3.61
CA MET A 38 -3.66 3.03 -3.08
C MET A 38 -4.65 3.78 -2.18
N ALA A 39 -4.15 4.64 -1.28
CA ALA A 39 -5.00 5.44 -0.40
C ALA A 39 -5.88 6.42 -1.19
N TYR A 40 -5.33 7.06 -2.21
CA TYR A 40 -6.07 7.93 -3.14
C TYR A 40 -7.24 7.20 -3.77
N LEU A 41 -6.99 6.03 -4.38
CA LEU A 41 -8.01 5.25 -5.07
C LEU A 41 -9.14 4.82 -4.12
N LEU A 42 -8.77 4.33 -2.93
CA LEU A 42 -9.71 3.85 -1.92
C LEU A 42 -10.60 4.96 -1.35
N VAL A 43 -10.07 6.15 -1.16
CA VAL A 43 -10.84 7.29 -0.62
C VAL A 43 -11.68 7.96 -1.70
N LYS A 44 -11.13 8.17 -2.90
CA LYS A 44 -11.82 8.90 -3.98
C LYS A 44 -12.87 8.05 -4.69
N TYR A 45 -12.68 6.74 -4.75
CA TYR A 45 -13.53 5.81 -5.48
C TYR A 45 -13.89 4.60 -4.59
N PRO A 46 -14.59 4.81 -3.46
CA PRO A 46 -14.85 3.76 -2.48
C PRO A 46 -15.80 2.66 -2.98
N ALA A 47 -16.48 2.87 -4.12
CA ALA A 47 -17.38 1.90 -4.73
C ALA A 47 -16.68 0.91 -5.68
N HIS A 48 -15.42 1.13 -6.03
CA HIS A 48 -14.65 0.25 -6.92
C HIS A 48 -14.10 -0.98 -6.19
N ASP A 49 -14.01 -2.11 -6.89
CA ASP A 49 -13.31 -3.29 -6.39
C ASP A 49 -11.85 -3.21 -6.81
N TRP A 50 -11.05 -2.50 -6.01
CA TRP A 50 -9.64 -2.29 -6.30
C TRP A 50 -8.82 -3.58 -6.26
N ARG A 51 -9.27 -4.67 -5.63
CA ARG A 51 -8.58 -5.96 -5.73
C ARG A 51 -8.71 -6.56 -7.13
N ALA A 52 -9.85 -6.36 -7.78
CA ALA A 52 -10.10 -6.80 -9.15
C ALA A 52 -9.44 -5.87 -10.18
N GLU A 53 -9.55 -4.55 -9.99
CA GLU A 53 -9.17 -3.57 -11.01
C GLU A 53 -7.68 -3.17 -10.97
N LEU A 54 -7.11 -2.98 -9.77
CA LEU A 54 -5.75 -2.47 -9.61
C LEU A 54 -4.66 -3.30 -10.31
N PRO A 55 -4.73 -4.65 -10.36
CA PRO A 55 -3.75 -5.45 -11.09
C PRO A 55 -3.55 -5.01 -12.55
N ASP A 56 -4.65 -4.77 -13.27
CA ASP A 56 -4.59 -4.38 -14.68
C ASP A 56 -4.22 -2.91 -14.86
N LEU A 57 -4.63 -2.03 -13.94
CA LEU A 57 -4.18 -0.64 -13.92
C LEU A 57 -2.67 -0.55 -13.75
N ILE A 58 -2.08 -1.24 -12.76
CA ILE A 58 -0.63 -1.24 -12.53
C ILE A 58 0.11 -1.82 -13.74
N ARG A 59 -0.38 -2.94 -14.30
CA ARG A 59 0.23 -3.51 -15.51
C ARG A 59 0.23 -2.51 -16.67
N SER A 60 -0.89 -1.82 -16.88
CA SER A 60 -1.03 -0.83 -17.95
C SER A 60 -0.16 0.41 -17.73
N TYR A 61 -0.08 0.91 -16.49
CA TYR A 61 0.82 1.98 -16.10
C TYR A 61 2.28 1.60 -16.39
N ASN A 62 2.73 0.41 -15.97
CA ASN A 62 4.10 -0.05 -16.20
C ASN A 62 4.46 -0.05 -17.70
N VAL A 63 3.57 -0.52 -18.57
CA VAL A 63 3.79 -0.52 -20.03
C VAL A 63 3.85 0.90 -20.58
N ALA A 64 2.91 1.77 -20.18
CA ALA A 64 2.90 3.16 -20.63
C ALA A 64 4.14 3.95 -20.19
N ALA A 65 4.69 3.63 -19.02
CA ALA A 65 5.93 4.20 -18.50
C ALA A 65 7.21 3.61 -19.13
N GLY A 66 7.09 2.75 -20.16
CA GLY A 66 8.23 2.11 -20.84
C GLY A 66 8.82 0.90 -20.10
N GLY A 67 8.18 0.45 -19.03
CA GLY A 67 8.53 -0.74 -18.27
C GLY A 67 8.02 -2.04 -18.91
N ILE A 68 8.42 -3.16 -18.29
CA ILE A 68 8.04 -4.52 -18.72
C ILE A 68 7.36 -5.21 -17.54
N ASN A 69 6.31 -5.99 -17.83
CA ASN A 69 5.73 -6.93 -16.88
C ASN A 69 6.15 -8.34 -17.30
N ASP A 70 7.07 -8.95 -16.57
CA ASP A 70 7.55 -10.31 -16.81
C ASP A 70 7.64 -11.09 -15.49
N GLU A 71 8.21 -12.30 -15.55
CA GLU A 71 8.32 -13.18 -14.37
C GLU A 71 9.28 -12.66 -13.29
N THR A 72 9.99 -11.58 -13.56
CA THR A 72 11.04 -11.01 -12.71
C THR A 72 10.87 -9.52 -12.43
N ARG A 73 10.11 -8.79 -13.27
CA ARG A 73 9.97 -7.32 -13.24
C ARG A 73 8.52 -6.88 -13.41
N GLY A 74 8.24 -5.65 -12.94
CA GLY A 74 6.93 -5.04 -13.02
C GLY A 74 5.99 -5.51 -11.91
N TYR A 75 4.74 -5.79 -12.28
CA TYR A 75 3.67 -6.15 -11.34
C TYR A 75 3.99 -7.36 -10.46
N HIS A 76 3.59 -7.30 -9.18
CA HIS A 76 3.76 -8.39 -8.22
C HIS A 76 2.47 -8.66 -7.45
N HIS A 77 1.78 -9.74 -7.78
CA HIS A 77 0.41 -9.99 -7.32
C HIS A 77 0.28 -10.11 -5.80
N THR A 78 1.03 -11.01 -5.15
CA THR A 78 0.89 -11.25 -3.70
C THR A 78 1.20 -9.97 -2.90
N ILE A 79 2.32 -9.30 -3.19
CA ILE A 79 2.68 -8.02 -2.56
C ILE A 79 1.60 -6.95 -2.77
N THR A 80 1.10 -6.75 -4.00
CA THR A 80 0.05 -5.76 -4.25
C THR A 80 -1.22 -6.07 -3.45
N MET A 81 -1.70 -7.32 -3.46
CA MET A 81 -2.91 -7.71 -2.75
C MET A 81 -2.77 -7.58 -1.22
N ALA A 82 -1.58 -7.91 -0.68
CA ALA A 82 -1.29 -7.72 0.73
C ALA A 82 -1.32 -6.23 1.12
N PHE A 83 -0.66 -5.36 0.35
CA PHE A 83 -0.66 -3.92 0.62
C PHE A 83 -2.03 -3.27 0.41
N VAL A 84 -2.82 -3.66 -0.60
CA VAL A 84 -4.21 -3.19 -0.74
C VAL A 84 -5.00 -3.51 0.54
N THR A 85 -4.87 -4.73 1.07
CA THR A 85 -5.55 -5.13 2.31
C THR A 85 -5.10 -4.31 3.53
N ILE A 86 -3.80 -4.00 3.62
CA ILE A 86 -3.25 -3.13 4.68
C ILE A 86 -3.81 -1.71 4.56
N VAL A 87 -3.69 -1.10 3.38
CA VAL A 87 -4.10 0.28 3.13
C VAL A 87 -5.61 0.44 3.35
N GLU A 88 -6.43 -0.48 2.83
CA GLU A 88 -7.88 -0.51 3.09
C GLU A 88 -8.22 -0.52 4.57
N THR A 89 -7.55 -1.36 5.35
CA THR A 89 -7.80 -1.47 6.80
C THR A 89 -7.45 -0.17 7.52
N ILE A 90 -6.39 0.51 7.10
CA ILE A 90 -5.98 1.80 7.67
C ILE A 90 -6.96 2.91 7.27
N VAL A 91 -7.30 2.99 5.97
CA VAL A 91 -8.24 3.98 5.43
C VAL A 91 -9.63 3.82 6.07
N ALA A 92 -10.11 2.60 6.29
CA ALA A 92 -11.38 2.34 6.95
C ALA A 92 -11.44 2.81 8.42
N ARG A 93 -10.29 2.99 9.08
CA ARG A 93 -10.18 3.52 10.45
C ARG A 93 -9.97 5.04 10.49
N ALA A 94 -9.57 5.65 9.36
CA ALA A 94 -9.38 7.09 9.25
C ALA A 94 -10.73 7.83 9.19
N GLU A 95 -10.71 9.13 9.43
CA GLU A 95 -11.89 9.97 9.27
C GLU A 95 -12.39 9.91 7.83
N HIS A 96 -13.69 9.63 7.66
CA HIS A 96 -14.25 9.32 6.35
C HIS A 96 -14.16 10.52 5.40
N GLY A 97 -13.54 10.32 4.24
CA GLY A 97 -13.45 11.33 3.18
C GLY A 97 -12.27 12.30 3.27
N ASP A 98 -11.51 12.34 4.37
CA ASP A 98 -10.28 13.12 4.43
C ASP A 98 -9.10 12.33 3.82
N LEU A 99 -8.83 12.63 2.56
CA LEU A 99 -7.76 12.01 1.79
C LEU A 99 -6.35 12.32 2.34
N VAL A 100 -6.11 13.54 2.83
CA VAL A 100 -4.79 13.91 3.36
C VAL A 100 -4.54 13.17 4.67
N ALA A 101 -5.54 13.14 5.56
CA ALA A 101 -5.46 12.38 6.80
C ALA A 101 -5.27 10.88 6.54
N ALA A 102 -6.00 10.31 5.57
CA ALA A 102 -5.86 8.91 5.18
C ALA A 102 -4.45 8.58 4.68
N CYS A 103 -3.89 9.37 3.76
CA CYS A 103 -2.53 9.16 3.27
C CYS A 103 -1.49 9.27 4.39
N ARG A 104 -1.63 10.26 5.27
CA ARG A 104 -0.73 10.42 6.44
C ARG A 104 -0.83 9.23 7.39
N ALA A 105 -2.02 8.72 7.65
CA ALA A 105 -2.23 7.54 8.50
C ALA A 105 -1.58 6.29 7.89
N VAL A 106 -1.71 6.09 6.57
CA VAL A 106 -1.08 4.98 5.86
C VAL A 106 0.44 5.07 5.94
N LEU A 107 1.02 6.23 5.62
CA LEU A 107 2.47 6.43 5.63
C LEU A 107 3.09 6.37 7.03
N ALA A 108 2.34 6.72 8.07
CA ALA A 108 2.79 6.60 9.46
C ALA A 108 2.70 5.18 10.02
N SER A 109 1.98 4.27 9.35
CA SER A 109 1.70 2.94 9.88
C SER A 109 2.91 2.01 9.74
N PRO A 110 3.39 1.37 10.83
CA PRO A 110 4.39 0.30 10.75
C PRO A 110 3.95 -0.85 9.83
N ALA A 111 2.64 -1.05 9.68
CA ALA A 111 2.08 -2.05 8.80
C ALA A 111 2.33 -1.80 7.32
N ALA A 112 2.49 -0.53 6.95
CA ALA A 112 2.72 -0.12 5.58
C ALA A 112 4.22 -0.03 5.24
N ARG A 113 5.14 -0.45 6.12
CA ARG A 113 6.57 -0.48 5.78
C ARG A 113 6.87 -1.48 4.66
N GLN A 114 7.87 -1.17 3.84
CA GLN A 114 8.26 -2.01 2.69
C GLN A 114 8.63 -3.44 3.07
N ASP A 115 9.22 -3.63 4.26
CA ASP A 115 9.66 -4.92 4.80
C ASP A 115 8.59 -5.63 5.63
N ALA A 116 7.42 -5.01 5.87
CA ALA A 116 6.42 -5.51 6.82
C ALA A 116 5.91 -6.92 6.47
N LEU A 117 5.83 -7.25 5.18
CA LEU A 117 5.33 -8.55 4.71
C LEU A 117 6.26 -9.73 5.05
N LEU A 118 7.56 -9.48 5.30
CA LEU A 118 8.52 -10.53 5.67
C LEU A 118 8.29 -11.11 7.07
N GLN A 119 7.34 -10.57 7.84
CA GLN A 119 6.85 -11.17 9.08
C GLN A 119 5.89 -12.34 8.83
N PHE A 120 5.30 -12.43 7.64
CA PHE A 120 4.26 -13.40 7.29
C PHE A 120 4.73 -14.37 6.22
N TRP A 121 5.46 -13.87 5.22
CA TRP A 121 6.07 -14.69 4.17
C TRP A 121 7.58 -14.77 4.36
N SER A 122 8.15 -15.95 4.15
CA SER A 122 9.58 -16.11 3.96
C SER A 122 10.03 -15.33 2.73
N HIS A 123 11.28 -14.87 2.74
CA HIS A 123 11.85 -14.15 1.59
C HIS A 123 11.81 -15.01 0.31
N GLU A 124 12.07 -16.32 0.44
CA GLU A 124 12.03 -17.25 -0.69
C GLU A 124 10.64 -17.34 -1.32
N LEU A 125 9.59 -17.50 -0.49
CA LEU A 125 8.22 -17.57 -0.99
C LEU A 125 7.74 -16.23 -1.54
N LEU A 126 7.95 -15.13 -0.81
CA LEU A 126 7.41 -13.81 -1.16
C LEU A 126 7.92 -13.31 -2.51
N PHE A 127 9.19 -13.57 -2.83
CA PHE A 127 9.82 -13.13 -4.08
C PHE A 127 9.87 -14.22 -5.15
N SER A 128 9.15 -15.32 -4.97
CA SER A 128 9.03 -16.39 -5.97
C SER A 128 8.23 -15.94 -7.20
N ARG A 129 8.44 -16.63 -8.32
CA ARG A 129 7.64 -16.41 -9.55
C ARG A 129 6.15 -16.70 -9.32
N GLU A 130 5.84 -17.64 -8.43
CA GLU A 130 4.47 -18.00 -8.08
C GLU A 130 3.78 -16.84 -7.35
N ALA A 131 4.41 -16.29 -6.30
CA ALA A 131 3.90 -15.13 -5.56
C ALA A 131 3.79 -13.85 -6.41
N ARG A 132 4.67 -13.70 -7.41
CA ARG A 132 4.58 -12.59 -8.37
C ARG A 132 3.36 -12.71 -9.27
N ARG A 133 2.99 -13.92 -9.69
CA ARG A 133 1.88 -14.18 -10.63
C ARG A 133 0.53 -14.27 -9.95
N ASN A 134 0.49 -14.94 -8.81
CA ASN A 134 -0.71 -15.36 -8.11
C ASN A 134 -0.67 -14.93 -6.65
N TRP A 135 -1.79 -15.13 -5.95
CA TRP A 135 -1.81 -15.04 -4.51
C TRP A 135 -1.26 -16.34 -3.92
N VAL A 136 -0.24 -16.23 -3.08
CA VAL A 136 0.25 -17.35 -2.27
C VAL A 136 0.02 -17.04 -0.79
N ALA A 137 -0.49 -18.03 -0.05
CA ALA A 137 -0.69 -17.88 1.39
C ALA A 137 0.66 -17.70 2.12
N PRO A 138 0.69 -16.96 3.24
CA PRO A 138 1.89 -16.80 4.05
C PRO A 138 2.32 -18.11 4.72
N ASP A 139 3.63 -18.34 4.85
CA ASP A 139 4.25 -19.56 5.36
C ASP A 139 4.93 -19.40 6.73
N GLN A 140 5.15 -18.18 7.22
CA GLN A 140 5.72 -17.95 8.55
C GLN A 140 4.66 -17.66 9.61
N ARG A 141 3.71 -16.78 9.31
CA ARG A 141 2.63 -16.36 10.21
C ARG A 141 1.38 -16.07 9.42
N ALA A 142 0.20 -16.37 9.98
CA ALA A 142 -1.05 -15.98 9.35
C ALA A 142 -1.11 -14.46 9.12
N PHE A 143 -1.39 -14.05 7.89
CA PHE A 143 -1.55 -12.65 7.53
C PHE A 143 -2.89 -12.15 8.05
N ASN A 144 -2.86 -11.46 9.20
CA ASN A 144 -4.01 -10.75 9.76
C ASN A 144 -3.64 -9.28 9.86
N VAL A 145 -4.32 -8.43 9.09
CA VAL A 145 -4.03 -6.98 9.06
C VAL A 145 -4.20 -6.33 10.43
N SER A 146 -5.04 -6.91 11.30
CA SER A 146 -5.19 -6.48 12.70
C SER A 146 -3.92 -6.67 13.52
N GLY A 147 -3.03 -7.61 13.15
CA GLY A 147 -1.77 -7.89 13.86
C GLY A 147 -0.54 -7.25 13.23
N VAL A 148 -0.69 -6.44 12.18
CA VAL A 148 0.44 -5.79 11.52
C VAL A 148 0.75 -4.48 12.25
N GLY A 149 1.92 -4.38 12.88
CA GLY A 149 2.33 -3.17 13.62
C GLY A 149 1.72 -3.02 15.02
N ASP A 150 1.05 -4.07 15.53
CA ASP A 150 0.40 -4.10 16.84
C ASP A 150 1.37 -4.42 18.01
N ASP A 151 2.69 -4.26 17.80
CA ASP A 151 3.71 -4.28 18.86
C ASP A 151 3.74 -2.96 19.68
N LEU A 152 2.58 -2.32 19.87
CA LEU A 152 2.37 -1.46 21.04
C LEU A 152 1.82 -2.36 22.13
N THR A 153 2.63 -2.56 23.17
CA THR A 153 2.25 -3.35 24.34
C THR A 153 0.90 -2.85 24.87
N THR A 154 0.09 -3.75 25.45
CA THR A 154 -1.21 -3.40 26.06
C THR A 154 -1.13 -2.17 26.99
N ALA A 155 0.03 -1.92 27.59
CA ALA A 155 0.32 -0.76 28.43
C ALA A 155 0.22 0.60 27.70
N GLU A 156 0.59 0.68 26.42
CA GLU A 156 0.59 1.92 25.64
C GLU A 156 -0.81 2.29 25.15
N ARG A 157 -1.66 1.28 24.90
CA ARG A 157 -3.08 1.47 24.56
C ARG A 157 -3.85 2.10 25.72
N GLU A 158 -3.59 1.66 26.95
CA GLU A 158 -4.27 2.22 28.13
C GLU A 158 -3.81 3.65 28.48
N ALA A 159 -2.57 4.03 28.12
CA ALA A 159 -2.05 5.38 28.36
C ALA A 159 -2.71 6.43 27.46
N CYS A 160 -3.13 6.06 26.24
CA CYS A 160 -3.84 6.95 25.30
C CYS A 160 -5.30 7.17 25.72
N VAL A 161 -5.96 6.17 26.30
CA VAL A 161 -7.36 6.26 26.75
C VAL A 161 -7.48 7.09 28.04
N ARG A 162 -6.47 7.04 28.93
CA ARG A 162 -6.47 7.79 30.19
C ARG A 162 -6.10 9.28 30.08
N ARG A 163 -5.81 9.77 28.87
CA ARG A 163 -5.49 11.20 28.60
C ARG A 163 -6.60 11.93 27.85
N ARG A 164 -7.80 11.37 27.75
CA ARG A 164 -9.02 12.06 27.31
C ARG A 164 -9.94 12.35 28.48
#